data_AF-A0A6J8CFQ0-F1
#
_entry.id   AF-A0A6J8CFQ0-F1
#
_cell.length_a   1.000
_cell.length_b   1.000
_cell.length_c   1.000
_cell.angle_alpha   90.00
_cell.angle_beta   90.00
_cell.angle_gamma   90.00
#
_symmetry.space_group_name_H-M   'P 1'
#
loop_
_entity.id
_entity.type
_entity.pdbx_description
1 polymer ?
#
loop_
_entity_poly.entity_id
_entity_poly.type
_entity_poly.pdbx_seq_one_letter_code
_entity_poly.pdbx_strand_id
1 'polypeptide(L)'
;MTLPISKFQYKYHCKQTFFLLSLNLCPIQPLYDNGAETRMNLKLRSIRAGRRSAVSRLIKKFEDIQQEENGTVDTEDVSNILDGLKRKQELLRKLDEEIVQELDDGDIETEIVEADEYAFNLEVKIRQVNKLYLSKNYIVKYTYRKIYSTLRNYTTR
;
A
#
# COMPACT_ATOMS: atom_id res chain seq x y z
N MET A 1 14.97 -58.67 -16.54
CA MET A 1 13.89 -57.68 -16.69
C MET A 1 13.42 -57.29 -15.30
N THR A 2 13.90 -56.16 -14.78
CA THR A 2 13.57 -55.68 -13.42
C THR A 2 13.67 -54.18 -13.41
N LEU A 3 12.53 -53.49 -13.28
CA LEU A 3 12.42 -52.14 -12.73
C LEU A 3 11.10 -52.03 -11.95
N PRO A 4 11.08 -51.43 -10.74
CA PRO A 4 9.91 -51.44 -9.89
C PRO A 4 9.24 -50.06 -9.70
N ILE A 5 7.95 -50.13 -9.35
CA ILE A 5 7.15 -49.26 -8.47
C ILE A 5 6.83 -47.82 -8.92
N SER A 6 5.52 -47.59 -9.13
CA SER A 6 4.85 -46.36 -8.69
C SER A 6 3.38 -46.69 -8.38
N LYS A 7 3.01 -46.67 -7.09
CA LYS A 7 1.62 -46.74 -6.63
C LYS A 7 1.15 -45.32 -6.33
N PHE A 8 0.34 -44.78 -7.21
CA PHE A 8 -0.53 -43.63 -6.93
C PHE A 8 -1.79 -44.16 -6.22
N GLN A 9 -2.10 -43.64 -5.03
CA GLN A 9 -3.48 -43.63 -4.53
C GLN A 9 -3.80 -42.23 -3.99
N TYR A 10 -4.69 -41.56 -4.72
CA TYR A 10 -5.45 -40.42 -4.25
C TYR A 10 -6.49 -40.88 -3.24
N LYS A 11 -6.60 -40.17 -2.11
CA LYS A 11 -7.82 -40.17 -1.30
C LYS A 11 -8.08 -38.77 -0.77
N TYR A 12 -8.95 -38.06 -1.46
CA TYR A 12 -9.57 -36.83 -0.96
C TYR A 12 -10.57 -37.18 0.12
N HIS A 13 -10.46 -36.54 1.28
CA HIS A 13 -11.61 -36.26 2.13
C HIS A 13 -11.54 -34.80 2.57
N CYS A 14 -12.41 -34.02 1.94
CA CYS A 14 -12.73 -32.64 2.29
C CYS A 14 -13.64 -32.64 3.51
N LYS A 15 -13.31 -31.83 4.53
CA LYS A 15 -14.26 -31.15 5.44
C LYS A 15 -13.52 -30.09 6.28
N GLN A 16 -13.73 -28.82 5.89
CA GLN A 16 -13.84 -27.59 6.70
C GLN A 16 -12.86 -27.45 7.90
N THR A 17 -11.88 -26.54 7.85
CA THR A 17 -12.13 -25.12 8.18
C THR A 17 -10.98 -24.22 7.70
N PHE A 18 -11.33 -23.33 6.76
CA PHE A 18 -10.83 -21.99 6.47
C PHE A 18 -9.77 -21.39 7.41
N PHE A 19 -8.53 -21.15 6.93
CA PHE A 19 -7.99 -19.84 6.51
C PHE A 19 -6.45 -19.94 6.33
N LEU A 20 -6.00 -20.71 5.34
CA LEU A 20 -4.61 -20.76 4.90
C LEU A 20 -4.59 -20.62 3.38
N LEU A 21 -4.08 -19.48 2.88
CA LEU A 21 -3.56 -19.35 1.52
C LEU A 21 -2.19 -18.69 1.59
N SER A 22 -1.29 -19.43 2.24
CA SER A 22 0.10 -19.56 1.84
C SER A 22 0.16 -20.28 0.48
N LEU A 23 0.37 -19.55 -0.62
CA LEU A 23 0.83 -20.14 -1.88
C LEU A 23 2.37 -20.13 -1.90
N ASN A 24 2.93 -21.15 -1.25
CA ASN A 24 4.24 -21.68 -1.61
C ASN A 24 4.04 -22.51 -2.89
N LEU A 25 4.25 -21.90 -4.06
CA LEU A 25 4.76 -22.62 -5.23
C LEU A 25 6.22 -22.24 -5.39
N CYS A 26 7.12 -23.04 -4.82
CA CYS A 26 8.49 -23.15 -5.32
C CYS A 26 8.50 -24.29 -6.34
N PRO A 27 8.52 -24.02 -7.66
CA PRO A 27 9.09 -24.98 -8.60
C PRO A 27 10.61 -24.87 -8.51
N ILE A 28 11.27 -26.01 -8.36
CA ILE A 28 12.72 -26.15 -8.51
C ILE A 28 13.07 -25.69 -9.93
N GLN A 29 13.77 -24.57 -10.08
CA GLN A 29 14.36 -24.15 -11.36
C GLN A 29 15.84 -24.56 -11.42
N PRO A 30 16.32 -25.00 -12.60
CA PRO A 30 17.67 -25.53 -12.78
C PRO A 30 18.73 -24.43 -12.60
N LEU A 31 19.87 -24.78 -11.98
CA LEU A 31 21.05 -23.93 -11.91
C LEU A 31 21.53 -23.58 -13.32
N TYR A 32 21.25 -22.37 -13.77
CA TYR A 32 22.03 -21.67 -14.77
C TYR A 32 22.62 -20.42 -14.11
N ASP A 33 23.82 -20.02 -14.53
CA ASP A 33 24.70 -18.96 -13.99
C ASP A 33 24.12 -17.51 -14.06
N ASN A 34 22.81 -17.34 -13.87
CA ASN A 34 22.11 -16.04 -13.80
C ASN A 34 21.87 -15.56 -12.35
N GLY A 35 22.48 -16.24 -11.36
CA GLY A 35 22.09 -16.14 -9.95
C GLY A 35 22.32 -14.79 -9.24
N ALA A 36 22.99 -13.82 -9.88
CA ALA A 36 23.17 -12.47 -9.33
C ALA A 36 21.95 -11.57 -9.62
N GLU A 37 21.45 -11.61 -10.86
CA GLU A 37 20.34 -10.78 -11.34
C GLU A 37 19.01 -11.22 -10.72
N THR A 38 18.78 -12.54 -10.63
CA THR A 38 17.61 -13.10 -9.92
C THR A 38 17.61 -12.78 -8.43
N ARG A 39 18.80 -12.69 -7.80
CA ARG A 39 18.93 -12.32 -6.37
C ARG A 39 18.64 -10.84 -6.12
N MET A 40 19.05 -9.97 -7.02
CA MET A 40 18.81 -8.52 -6.93
C MET A 40 17.32 -8.21 -7.10
N ASN A 41 16.65 -8.82 -8.09
CA ASN A 41 15.21 -8.68 -8.30
C ASN A 41 14.38 -9.16 -7.08
N LEU A 42 14.72 -10.33 -6.51
CA LEU A 42 14.05 -10.85 -5.30
C LEU A 42 14.21 -9.91 -4.11
N LYS A 43 15.37 -9.26 -3.96
CA LYS A 43 15.64 -8.28 -2.90
C LYS A 43 14.79 -7.03 -3.10
N LEU A 44 14.74 -6.47 -4.31
CA LEU A 44 13.94 -5.29 -4.61
C LEU A 44 12.43 -5.55 -4.41
N ARG A 45 11.93 -6.70 -4.86
CA ARG A 45 10.53 -7.13 -4.63
C ARG A 45 10.21 -7.27 -3.14
N SER A 46 11.13 -7.81 -2.35
CA SER A 46 10.98 -7.90 -0.88
C SER A 46 10.90 -6.51 -0.22
N ILE A 47 11.79 -5.59 -0.62
CA ILE A 47 11.78 -4.20 -0.13
C ILE A 47 10.46 -3.52 -0.50
N ARG A 48 10.01 -3.67 -1.75
CA ARG A 48 8.73 -3.15 -2.22
C ARG A 48 7.55 -3.67 -1.41
N ALA A 49 7.49 -4.97 -1.14
CA ALA A 49 6.45 -5.55 -0.29
C ALA A 49 6.44 -4.94 1.13
N GLY A 50 7.62 -4.74 1.73
CA GLY A 50 7.77 -4.04 3.01
C GLY A 50 7.26 -2.60 2.97
N ARG A 51 7.56 -1.86 1.90
CA ARG A 51 7.06 -0.49 1.69
C ARG A 51 5.56 -0.45 1.48
N ARG A 52 4.99 -1.36 0.68
CA ARG A 52 3.53 -1.50 0.50
C ARG A 52 2.83 -1.78 1.84
N SER A 53 3.40 -2.65 2.68
CA SER A 53 2.87 -2.89 4.04
C SER A 53 2.87 -1.62 4.91
N ALA A 54 3.93 -0.82 4.85
CA ALA A 54 3.99 0.45 5.59
C ALA A 54 2.96 1.47 5.08
N VAL A 55 2.69 1.50 3.77
CA VAL A 55 1.63 2.32 3.17
C VAL A 55 0.24 1.86 3.66
N SER A 56 -0.03 0.55 3.64
CA SER A 56 -1.30 -0.01 4.15
C SER A 56 -1.55 0.37 5.61
N ARG A 57 -0.52 0.40 6.46
CA ARG A 57 -0.66 0.86 7.86
C ARG A 57 -1.05 2.34 7.95
N LEU A 58 -0.52 3.20 7.09
CA LEU A 58 -0.90 4.61 7.06
C LEU A 58 -2.33 4.81 6.55
N ILE A 59 -2.72 4.05 5.52
CA ILE A 59 -4.11 4.08 5.02
C ILE A 59 -5.07 3.61 6.12
N LYS A 60 -4.73 2.54 6.83
CA LYS A 60 -5.56 2.06 7.94
C LYS A 60 -5.71 3.12 9.04
N LYS A 61 -4.62 3.76 9.46
CA LYS A 61 -4.68 4.89 10.42
C LYS A 61 -5.60 6.01 9.95
N PHE A 62 -5.58 6.32 8.65
CA PHE A 62 -6.49 7.30 8.09
C PHE A 62 -7.96 6.85 8.13
N GLU A 63 -8.23 5.58 7.82
CA GLU A 63 -9.57 5.00 7.91
C GLU A 63 -10.09 4.98 9.35
N ASP A 64 -9.22 4.69 10.33
CA ASP A 64 -9.53 4.76 11.76
C ASP A 64 -9.92 6.20 12.17
N ILE A 65 -9.15 7.21 11.74
CA ILE A 65 -9.48 8.65 11.96
C ILE A 65 -10.82 9.04 11.34
N GLN A 66 -11.20 8.44 10.20
CA GLN A 66 -12.50 8.70 9.58
C GLN A 66 -13.67 8.10 10.37
N GLN A 67 -13.43 6.99 11.07
CA GLN A 67 -14.45 6.26 11.83
C GLN A 67 -14.61 6.78 13.26
N GLU A 68 -13.66 7.56 13.77
CA GLU A 68 -13.78 8.19 15.08
C GLU A 68 -14.92 9.22 15.10
N GLU A 69 -16.08 8.81 15.62
CA GLU A 69 -17.27 9.66 15.83
C GLU A 69 -17.07 10.71 16.93
N ASN A 70 -16.09 10.49 17.83
CA ASN A 70 -15.83 11.33 19.00
C ASN A 70 -14.85 12.47 18.71
N GLY A 71 -15.25 13.37 17.82
CA GLY A 71 -14.96 14.81 17.91
C GLY A 71 -13.54 15.24 18.29
N THR A 72 -12.61 15.21 17.33
CA THR A 72 -11.73 16.31 16.87
C THR A 72 -10.65 15.66 16.00
N VAL A 73 -10.90 15.61 14.70
CA VAL A 73 -9.88 15.13 13.76
C VAL A 73 -8.70 16.08 13.84
N ASP A 74 -7.59 15.61 14.38
CA ASP A 74 -6.36 16.39 14.43
C ASP A 74 -5.85 16.61 13.01
N THR A 75 -5.86 17.87 12.59
CA THR A 75 -5.38 18.28 11.27
C THR A 75 -3.88 18.04 11.11
N GLU A 76 -3.11 18.02 12.21
CA GLU A 76 -1.68 17.73 12.19
C GLU A 76 -1.44 16.25 11.87
N ASP A 77 -2.18 15.33 12.50
CA ASP A 77 -2.11 13.90 12.21
C ASP A 77 -2.49 13.58 10.77
N VAL A 78 -3.56 14.20 10.24
CA VAL A 78 -3.94 14.03 8.82
C VAL A 78 -2.87 14.58 7.88
N SER A 79 -2.22 15.70 8.23
CA SER A 79 -1.10 16.26 7.48
C SER A 79 0.12 15.32 7.48
N ASN A 80 0.46 14.78 8.65
CA ASN A 80 1.56 13.83 8.81
C ASN A 80 1.34 12.54 8.01
N ILE A 81 0.10 12.05 7.96
CA ILE A 81 -0.27 10.90 7.13
C ILE A 81 -0.13 11.24 5.65
N LEU A 82 -0.63 12.40 5.21
CA LEU A 82 -0.51 12.85 3.81
C LEU A 82 0.94 12.91 3.35
N ASP A 83 1.80 13.56 4.13
CA ASP A 83 3.23 13.66 3.85
C ASP A 83 3.91 12.29 3.87
N GLY A 84 3.53 11.44 4.84
CA GLY A 84 4.01 10.07 4.97
C GLY A 84 3.65 9.19 3.77
N LEU A 85 2.48 9.39 3.16
CA LEU A 85 2.03 8.69 1.96
C LEU A 85 2.77 9.20 0.71
N LYS A 86 2.89 10.52 0.53
CA LYS A 86 3.63 11.11 -0.61
C LYS A 86 5.09 10.67 -0.64
N ARG A 87 5.78 10.69 0.51
CA ARG A 87 7.18 10.23 0.60
C ARG A 87 7.32 8.76 0.23
N LYS A 88 6.37 7.91 0.64
CA LYS A 88 6.42 6.47 0.32
C LYS A 88 6.03 6.18 -1.11
N GLN A 89 5.12 6.95 -1.71
CA GLN A 89 4.78 6.86 -3.13
C GLN A 89 6.01 7.10 -4.00
N GLU A 90 6.78 8.16 -3.71
CA GLU A 90 8.01 8.46 -4.44
C GLU A 90 9.06 7.33 -4.31
N LEU A 91 9.21 6.75 -3.11
CA LEU A 91 10.11 5.62 -2.90
C LEU A 91 9.65 4.36 -3.64
N LEU A 92 8.34 4.12 -3.72
CA LEU A 92 7.79 2.98 -4.46
C LEU A 92 8.01 3.16 -5.96
N ARG A 93 7.79 4.37 -6.50
CA ARG A 93 8.06 4.65 -7.93
C ARG A 93 9.50 4.33 -8.31
N LYS A 94 10.46 4.77 -7.50
CA LYS A 94 11.89 4.45 -7.73
C LYS A 94 12.16 2.95 -7.68
N LEU A 95 11.56 2.23 -6.73
CA LEU A 95 11.70 0.78 -6.67
C LEU A 95 11.07 0.08 -7.87
N ASP A 96 9.93 0.55 -8.35
CA ASP A 96 9.27 -0.01 -9.53
C ASP A 96 10.11 0.25 -10.80
N GLU A 97 10.70 1.44 -10.94
CA GLU A 97 11.67 1.76 -12.01
C GLU A 97 12.92 0.86 -11.94
N GLU A 98 13.49 0.66 -10.75
CA GLU A 98 14.66 -0.22 -10.53
C GLU A 98 14.31 -1.69 -10.83
N ILE A 99 13.14 -2.18 -10.44
CA ILE A 99 12.71 -3.56 -10.70
C ILE A 99 12.53 -3.78 -12.20
N VAL A 100 11.90 -2.85 -12.91
CA VAL A 100 11.70 -2.96 -14.37
C VAL A 100 13.03 -2.97 -15.13
N GLN A 101 14.03 -2.22 -14.67
CA GLN A 101 15.37 -2.23 -15.28
C GLN A 101 16.14 -3.54 -15.09
N GLU A 102 15.81 -4.32 -14.06
CA GLU A 102 16.43 -5.62 -13.76
C GLU A 102 15.64 -6.81 -14.31
N LEU A 103 14.52 -6.60 -15.01
CA LEU A 103 13.69 -7.67 -15.58
C LEU A 103 13.98 -7.89 -17.06
N ASP A 104 13.88 -9.15 -17.48
CA ASP A 104 13.85 -9.54 -18.89
C ASP A 104 12.50 -9.19 -19.54
N ASP A 105 12.50 -8.96 -20.85
CA ASP A 105 11.34 -8.48 -21.64
C ASP A 105 10.02 -9.22 -21.39
N GLY A 106 10.06 -10.51 -21.04
CA GLY A 106 8.86 -11.33 -20.79
C GLY A 106 8.13 -11.02 -19.48
N ASP A 107 8.82 -10.51 -18.47
CA ASP A 107 8.24 -10.24 -17.14
C ASP A 107 7.95 -8.74 -16.90
N ILE A 108 8.49 -7.86 -17.76
CA ILE A 108 8.35 -6.39 -17.65
C ILE A 108 6.88 -5.96 -17.74
N GLU A 109 6.12 -6.47 -18.70
CA GLU A 109 4.74 -6.00 -18.94
C GLU A 109 3.83 -6.25 -17.74
N THR A 110 3.92 -7.45 -17.15
CA THR A 110 3.14 -7.80 -15.96
C THR A 110 3.53 -6.91 -14.78
N GLU A 111 4.83 -6.67 -14.61
CA GLU A 111 5.34 -5.85 -13.51
C GLU A 111 4.91 -4.37 -13.63
N ILE A 112 4.91 -3.81 -14.84
CA ILE A 112 4.42 -2.46 -15.10
C ILE A 112 2.93 -2.34 -14.75
N VAL A 113 2.11 -3.28 -15.21
CA VAL A 113 0.66 -3.26 -14.94
C VAL A 113 0.38 -3.32 -13.43
N GLU A 114 1.04 -4.22 -12.70
CA GLU A 114 0.88 -4.32 -11.24
C GLU A 114 1.36 -3.05 -10.50
N ALA A 115 2.43 -2.41 -10.96
CA ALA A 115 2.93 -1.17 -10.40
C ALA A 115 1.96 -0.01 -10.65
N ASP A 116 1.45 0.13 -11.87
CA ASP A 116 0.51 1.18 -12.26
C ASP A 116 -0.81 1.07 -11.53
N GLU A 117 -1.38 -0.14 -11.41
CA GLU A 117 -2.60 -0.37 -10.65
C GLU A 117 -2.43 0.02 -9.17
N TYR A 118 -1.29 -0.34 -8.56
CA TYR A 118 -1.01 0.03 -7.19
C TYR A 118 -0.83 1.55 -7.03
N ALA A 119 -0.10 2.19 -7.95
CA ALA A 119 0.13 3.63 -7.96
C ALA A 119 -1.19 4.40 -8.08
N PHE A 120 -2.07 3.98 -8.99
CA PHE A 120 -3.40 4.56 -9.16
C PHE A 120 -4.23 4.46 -7.87
N ASN A 121 -4.29 3.27 -7.27
CA ASN A 121 -5.03 3.06 -6.02
C ASN A 121 -4.50 3.93 -4.87
N LEU A 122 -3.17 4.05 -4.76
CA LEU A 122 -2.52 4.91 -3.77
C LEU A 122 -2.84 6.39 -4.01
N GLU A 123 -2.85 6.84 -5.27
CA GLU A 123 -3.19 8.22 -5.61
C GLU A 123 -4.63 8.56 -5.23
N VAL A 124 -5.58 7.66 -5.50
CA VAL A 124 -6.98 7.81 -5.08
C VAL A 124 -7.06 7.99 -3.56
N LYS A 125 -6.34 7.18 -2.79
CA LYS A 125 -6.30 7.30 -1.32
C LYS A 125 -5.67 8.62 -0.87
N ILE A 126 -4.58 9.08 -1.49
CA ILE A 126 -3.97 10.38 -1.20
C ILE A 126 -4.95 11.53 -1.47
N ARG A 127 -5.72 11.47 -2.56
CA ARG A 127 -6.75 12.48 -2.85
C ARG A 127 -7.84 12.50 -1.78
N GLN A 128 -8.26 11.34 -1.27
CA GLN A 128 -9.24 11.25 -0.17
C GLN A 128 -8.70 11.88 1.12
N VAL A 129 -7.44 11.59 1.49
CA VAL A 129 -6.77 12.20 2.64
C VAL A 129 -6.70 13.71 2.49
N ASN A 130 -6.29 14.18 1.31
CA ASN A 130 -6.19 15.61 1.02
C ASN A 130 -7.56 16.32 1.09
N LYS A 131 -8.62 15.68 0.58
CA LYS A 131 -9.99 16.21 0.67
C LYS A 131 -10.44 16.39 2.12
N LEU A 132 -10.14 15.40 2.97
CA LEU A 132 -10.46 15.49 4.40
C LEU A 132 -9.69 16.64 5.05
N TYR A 133 -8.38 16.71 4.80
CA TYR A 133 -7.50 17.77 5.32
C TYR A 133 -8.02 19.18 4.97
N LEU A 134 -8.36 19.40 3.70
CA LEU A 134 -8.92 20.68 3.24
C LEU A 134 -10.27 20.98 3.89
N SER A 135 -11.16 19.98 3.99
CA SER A 135 -12.49 20.18 4.60
C SER A 135 -12.40 20.64 6.05
N LYS A 136 -11.49 20.07 6.84
CA LYS A 136 -11.31 20.40 8.26
C LYS A 136 -10.65 21.77 8.44
N ASN A 137 -9.64 22.09 7.62
CA ASN A 137 -9.01 23.41 7.63
C ASN A 137 -9.99 24.55 7.29
N TYR A 138 -10.89 24.33 6.32
CA TYR A 138 -11.91 25.32 5.98
C TYR A 138 -12.89 25.59 7.13
N ILE A 139 -13.31 24.54 7.84
CA ILE A 139 -14.22 24.65 9.00
C ILE A 139 -13.56 25.49 10.09
N VAL A 140 -12.31 25.18 10.45
CA VAL A 140 -11.54 25.92 11.45
C VAL A 140 -11.41 27.39 11.08
N LYS A 141 -11.04 27.70 9.82
CA LYS A 141 -10.91 29.10 9.37
C LYS A 141 -12.23 29.86 9.43
N TYR A 142 -13.34 29.20 9.08
CA TYR A 142 -14.68 29.81 9.13
C TYR A 142 -15.16 30.08 10.55
N THR A 143 -14.97 29.15 11.48
CA THR A 143 -15.35 29.33 12.89
C THR A 143 -14.56 30.47 13.53
N TYR A 144 -13.23 30.54 13.32
CA TYR A 144 -12.43 31.67 13.76
C TYR A 144 -12.97 32.99 13.21
N ARG A 145 -13.20 33.09 11.89
CA ARG A 145 -13.73 34.31 11.27
C ARG A 145 -15.06 34.76 11.90
N LYS A 146 -15.98 33.81 12.15
CA LYS A 146 -17.28 34.08 12.78
C LYS A 146 -17.14 34.56 14.22
N ILE A 147 -16.22 33.98 15.00
CA ILE A 147 -15.95 34.40 16.38
C ILE A 147 -15.38 35.82 16.39
N TYR A 148 -14.36 36.10 15.56
CA TYR A 148 -13.75 37.44 15.49
C TYR A 148 -14.74 38.53 15.05
N SER A 149 -15.61 38.26 14.07
CA SER A 149 -16.66 39.22 13.68
C SER A 149 -17.66 39.46 14.81
N THR A 150 -17.98 38.42 15.57
CA THR A 150 -18.91 38.51 16.70
C THR A 150 -18.30 39.34 17.82
N LEU A 151 -17.06 39.05 18.22
CA LEU A 151 -16.32 39.80 19.26
C LEU A 151 -16.17 41.28 18.87
N ARG A 152 -15.82 41.57 17.60
CA ARG A 152 -15.69 42.95 17.10
C ARG A 152 -16.98 43.76 17.33
N ASN A 153 -18.15 43.16 17.05
CA ASN A 153 -19.44 43.84 17.21
C ASN A 153 -19.80 44.14 18.68
N TYR A 154 -19.31 43.33 19.63
CA TYR A 154 -19.51 43.56 21.06
C TYR A 154 -18.61 44.67 21.62
N THR A 155 -17.42 44.89 21.05
CA THR A 155 -16.48 45.95 21.48
C THR A 155 -16.78 47.34 20.92
N THR A 156 -17.65 47.46 19.92
CA THR A 156 -18.02 48.75 19.28
C THR A 156 -19.38 49.32 19.73
N ARG A 157 -19.95 48.80 20.82
CA ARG A 157 -21.13 49.36 21.50
C ARG A 157 -20.73 49.94 22.84
#